data_AF-A0A927CPK7-F1
#
_entry.id   AF-A0A927CPK7-F1
#
_cell.length_a   1.000
_cell.length_b   1.000
_cell.length_c   1.000
_cell.angle_alpha   90.00
_cell.angle_beta   90.00
_cell.angle_gamma   90.00
#
_symmetry.space_group_name_H-M   'P 1'
#
loop_
_entity.id
_entity.type
_entity.pdbx_description
1 polymer ?
#
loop_
_entity_poly.entity_id
_entity_poly.type
_entity_poly.pdbx_seq_one_letter_code
_entity_poly.pdbx_strand_id
1 'polypeptide(L)'
;MRFKKILDALVDQAKLEIKELDILLAENGIAPSPKPADRPQVKLEDIPAGARFTDPEIAAAIAADTATGIVAASQAMSQCIREDIAALYAKYHLTKTALAVRILEMNKDKGWLIPPPLQLKRPEPVNA
;
A
#
# COMPACT_ATOMS: atom_id res chain seq x y z
N MET A 1 -3.10 14.35 -8.78
CA MET A 1 -2.98 13.06 -9.51
C MET A 1 -4.34 12.37 -9.56
N ARG A 2 -4.71 11.60 -10.61
CA ARG A 2 -6.01 10.90 -10.69
C ARG A 2 -5.96 9.60 -9.85
N PHE A 3 -7.00 9.32 -9.05
CA PHE A 3 -7.10 8.16 -8.14
C PHE A 3 -6.74 6.83 -8.81
N LYS A 4 -7.31 6.57 -10.00
CA LYS A 4 -7.01 5.38 -10.79
C LYS A 4 -5.51 5.15 -11.04
N LYS A 5 -4.72 6.21 -11.27
CA LYS A 5 -3.28 6.07 -11.49
C LYS A 5 -2.53 5.57 -10.26
N ILE A 6 -3.01 5.88 -9.06
CA ILE A 6 -2.44 5.35 -7.80
C ILE A 6 -2.75 3.86 -7.69
N LEU A 7 -3.98 3.46 -8.00
CA LEU A 7 -4.39 2.05 -8.01
C LEU A 7 -3.55 1.26 -9.01
N ASP A 8 -3.39 1.76 -10.23
CA ASP A 8 -2.57 1.13 -11.26
C ASP A 8 -1.12 0.97 -10.77
N ALA A 9 -0.54 2.01 -10.17
CA ALA A 9 0.82 1.96 -9.63
C ALA A 9 0.99 0.96 -8.47
N LEU A 10 -0.01 0.82 -7.59
CA LEU A 10 -0.01 -0.19 -6.53
C LEU A 10 -0.08 -1.60 -7.09
N VAL A 11 -0.93 -1.83 -8.09
CA VAL A 11 -1.07 -3.13 -8.77
C VAL A 11 0.23 -3.50 -9.50
N ASP A 12 0.83 -2.55 -10.21
CA ASP A 12 2.09 -2.76 -10.93
C ASP A 12 3.23 -3.08 -9.94
N GLN A 13 3.29 -2.36 -8.82
CA GLN A 13 4.27 -2.65 -7.76
C GLN A 13 4.06 -4.05 -7.16
N ALA A 14 2.81 -4.45 -6.87
CA ALA A 14 2.51 -5.79 -6.37
C ALA A 14 2.90 -6.88 -7.37
N LYS A 15 2.62 -6.68 -8.68
CA LYS A 15 3.02 -7.63 -9.73
C LYS A 15 4.53 -7.76 -9.86
N LEU A 16 5.27 -6.65 -9.71
CA LEU A 16 6.72 -6.66 -9.70
C LEU A 16 7.26 -7.48 -8.51
N GLU A 17 6.77 -7.20 -7.31
CA GLU A 17 7.15 -7.93 -6.08
C GLU A 17 6.87 -9.43 -6.21
N ILE A 18 5.67 -9.81 -6.67
CA ILE A 18 5.30 -11.21 -6.89
C ILE A 18 6.29 -11.86 -7.87
N LYS A 19 6.59 -11.22 -8.99
CA LYS A 19 7.51 -11.78 -9.99
C LYS A 19 8.92 -12.00 -9.42
N GLU A 20 9.48 -11.00 -8.75
CA GLU A 20 10.82 -11.08 -8.18
C GLU A 20 10.90 -12.14 -7.06
N LEU A 21 9.87 -12.23 -6.20
CA LEU A 21 9.80 -13.23 -5.13
C LEU A 21 9.54 -14.65 -5.66
N ASP A 22 8.70 -14.82 -6.67
CA ASP A 22 8.46 -16.14 -7.28
C ASP A 22 9.76 -16.72 -7.89
N ILE A 23 10.55 -15.86 -8.54
CA ILE A 23 11.87 -16.24 -9.07
C ILE A 23 12.79 -16.65 -7.93
N LEU A 24 12.88 -15.82 -6.87
CA LEU A 24 13.70 -16.12 -5.70
C LEU A 24 13.30 -17.46 -5.05
N LEU A 25 12.00 -17.72 -4.88
CA LEU A 25 11.52 -18.98 -4.32
C LEU A 25 11.89 -20.17 -5.22
N ALA A 26 11.62 -20.07 -6.52
CA ALA A 26 11.90 -21.14 -7.48
C ALA A 26 13.40 -21.48 -7.56
N GLU A 27 14.27 -20.48 -7.57
CA GLU A 27 15.74 -20.66 -7.57
C GLU A 27 16.25 -21.35 -6.28
N ASN A 28 15.50 -21.24 -5.18
CA ASN A 28 15.81 -21.90 -3.91
C ASN A 28 15.00 -23.19 -3.70
N GLY A 29 14.36 -23.73 -4.76
CA GLY A 29 13.62 -24.99 -4.72
C GLY A 29 12.30 -24.92 -3.95
N ILE A 30 11.79 -23.72 -3.67
CA ILE A 30 10.51 -23.49 -2.99
C ILE A 30 9.46 -23.18 -4.05
N ALA A 31 8.37 -23.95 -4.07
CA ALA A 31 7.27 -23.71 -5.00
C ALA A 31 6.57 -22.37 -4.67
N PRO A 32 6.41 -21.46 -5.65
CA PRO A 32 5.62 -20.25 -5.46
C PRO A 32 4.15 -20.55 -5.14
N SER A 33 3.49 -19.60 -4.50
CA SER A 33 2.06 -19.71 -4.19
C SER A 33 1.19 -19.69 -5.46
N PRO A 34 0.05 -20.40 -5.48
CA PRO A 34 -0.86 -20.39 -6.62
C PRO A 34 -1.41 -18.97 -6.88
N LYS A 35 -1.49 -18.58 -8.15
CA LYS A 35 -1.99 -17.26 -8.55
C LYS A 35 -3.50 -17.31 -8.79
N PRO A 36 -4.27 -16.34 -8.27
CA PRO A 36 -5.67 -16.20 -8.67
C PRO A 36 -5.76 -15.84 -10.15
N ALA A 37 -6.89 -16.18 -10.78
CA ALA A 37 -7.16 -15.80 -12.17
C ALA A 37 -7.32 -14.28 -12.32
N ASP A 38 -6.97 -13.76 -13.51
CA ASP A 38 -7.18 -12.36 -13.83
C ASP A 38 -8.67 -12.00 -13.81
N ARG A 39 -8.96 -10.79 -13.32
CA ARG A 39 -10.34 -10.28 -13.25
C ARG A 39 -10.73 -9.64 -14.58
N PRO A 40 -11.93 -9.94 -15.12
CA PRO A 40 -12.40 -9.29 -16.34
C PRO A 40 -12.69 -7.80 -16.10
N GLN A 41 -12.66 -7.01 -17.18
CA GLN A 41 -13.08 -5.61 -17.11
C GLN A 41 -14.61 -5.53 -16.96
N VAL A 42 -15.07 -4.64 -16.09
CA VAL A 42 -16.49 -4.42 -15.80
C VAL A 42 -16.76 -2.92 -15.87
N LYS A 43 -17.91 -2.51 -16.41
CA LYS A 43 -18.32 -1.10 -16.38
C LYS A 43 -18.85 -0.75 -14.99
N LEU A 44 -18.62 0.49 -14.59
CA LEU A 44 -18.98 0.93 -13.24
C LEU A 44 -20.50 0.92 -13.01
N GLU A 45 -21.27 1.15 -14.08
CA GLU A 45 -22.73 1.13 -14.07
C GLU A 45 -23.32 -0.28 -13.88
N ASP A 46 -22.56 -1.32 -14.24
CA ASP A 46 -23.00 -2.71 -14.15
C ASP A 46 -22.86 -3.29 -12.73
N ILE A 47 -22.18 -2.57 -11.83
CA ILE A 47 -21.95 -3.01 -10.44
C ILE A 47 -23.15 -2.58 -9.58
N PRO A 48 -23.90 -3.53 -8.96
CA PRO A 48 -25.00 -3.19 -8.08
C PRO A 48 -24.58 -2.26 -6.94
N ALA A 49 -25.41 -1.26 -6.60
CA ALA A 49 -25.06 -0.23 -5.62
C ALA A 49 -24.62 -0.80 -4.26
N GLY A 50 -25.28 -1.86 -3.76
CA GLY A 50 -24.91 -2.53 -2.51
C GLY A 50 -23.63 -3.38 -2.57
N ALA A 51 -23.07 -3.61 -3.76
CA ALA A 51 -21.81 -4.32 -3.98
C ALA A 51 -20.67 -3.38 -4.43
N ARG A 52 -20.98 -2.09 -4.65
CA ARG A 52 -20.03 -1.11 -5.15
C ARG A 52 -19.32 -0.42 -3.99
N PHE A 53 -18.01 -0.57 -3.93
CA PHE A 53 -17.16 0.25 -3.07
C PHE A 53 -17.06 1.68 -3.62
N THR A 54 -17.13 2.65 -2.73
CA THR A 54 -16.97 4.07 -3.05
C THR A 54 -15.49 4.48 -3.08
N ASP A 55 -15.17 5.55 -3.80
CA ASP A 55 -13.79 6.03 -3.88
C ASP A 55 -13.14 6.31 -2.50
N PRO A 56 -13.82 6.96 -1.52
CA PRO A 56 -13.25 7.15 -0.18
C PRO A 56 -12.98 5.84 0.57
N GLU A 57 -13.88 4.85 0.46
CA GLU A 57 -13.70 3.54 1.10
C GLU A 57 -12.51 2.80 0.49
N ILE A 58 -12.40 2.80 -0.84
CA ILE A 58 -11.25 2.20 -1.54
C ILE A 58 -9.97 2.95 -1.15
N ALA A 59 -9.99 4.28 -1.10
CA ALA A 59 -8.83 5.09 -0.75
C ALA A 59 -8.35 4.85 0.70
N ALA A 60 -9.28 4.63 1.63
CA ALA A 60 -8.96 4.24 3.00
C ALA A 60 -8.38 2.81 3.06
N ALA A 61 -8.98 1.87 2.32
CA ALA A 61 -8.52 0.48 2.25
C ALA A 61 -7.08 0.38 1.70
N ILE A 62 -6.78 1.03 0.57
CA ILE A 62 -5.42 1.01 0.02
C ILE A 62 -4.41 1.70 0.93
N ALA A 63 -4.81 2.71 1.71
CA ALA A 63 -3.94 3.36 2.67
C ALA A 63 -3.56 2.40 3.81
N ALA A 64 -4.55 1.67 4.34
CA ALA A 64 -4.35 0.66 5.37
C ALA A 64 -3.51 -0.52 4.85
N ASP A 65 -3.83 -1.05 3.68
CA ASP A 65 -3.10 -2.17 3.06
C ASP A 65 -1.65 -1.80 2.74
N THR A 66 -1.42 -0.58 2.22
CA THR A 66 -0.06 -0.08 1.96
C THR A 66 0.73 0.05 3.26
N ALA A 67 0.12 0.55 4.34
CA ALA A 67 0.77 0.64 5.64
C ALA A 67 1.16 -0.75 6.18
N THR A 68 0.25 -1.73 6.10
CA THR A 68 0.53 -3.13 6.45
C THR A 68 1.68 -3.69 5.60
N GLY A 69 1.70 -3.41 4.29
CA GLY A 69 2.76 -3.85 3.38
C GLY A 69 4.13 -3.23 3.71
N ILE A 70 4.17 -1.98 4.17
CA ILE A 70 5.40 -1.30 4.63
C ILE A 70 5.94 -2.00 5.89
N VAL A 71 5.06 -2.27 6.86
CA VAL A 71 5.41 -2.96 8.11
C VAL A 71 5.92 -4.37 7.82
N ALA A 72 5.25 -5.12 6.95
CA ALA A 72 5.67 -6.47 6.56
C ALA A 72 7.05 -6.47 5.89
N ALA A 73 7.31 -5.52 4.97
CA ALA A 73 8.61 -5.38 4.34
C ALA A 73 9.71 -5.02 5.36
N SER A 74 9.41 -4.16 6.34
CA SER A 74 10.35 -3.85 7.43
C SER A 74 10.69 -5.09 8.26
N GLN A 75 9.68 -5.86 8.66
CA GLN A 75 9.90 -7.08 9.45
C GLN A 75 10.73 -8.10 8.67
N ALA A 76 10.39 -8.35 7.42
CA ALA A 76 11.13 -9.27 6.56
C ALA A 76 12.59 -8.83 6.39
N MET A 77 12.82 -7.56 6.09
CA MET A 77 14.16 -6.97 5.99
C MET A 77 14.97 -7.19 7.28
N SER A 78 14.39 -6.92 8.46
CA SER A 78 15.08 -7.07 9.75
C SER A 78 15.35 -8.52 10.16
N GLN A 79 14.64 -9.49 9.59
CA GLN A 79 14.83 -10.92 9.87
C GLN A 79 15.81 -11.59 8.88
N CYS A 80 16.19 -10.90 7.81
CA CYS A 80 17.09 -11.45 6.80
C CYS A 80 18.53 -11.54 7.31
N ILE A 81 19.13 -12.72 7.14
CA ILE A 81 20.59 -12.92 7.27
C ILE A 81 21.28 -12.73 5.90
N ARG A 82 20.55 -13.02 4.83
CA ARG A 82 20.99 -12.82 3.44
C ARG A 82 20.83 -11.36 3.04
N GLU A 83 21.95 -10.70 2.76
CA GLU A 83 22.00 -9.27 2.44
C GLU A 83 21.25 -8.92 1.16
N ASP A 84 21.25 -9.81 0.15
CA ASP A 84 20.54 -9.63 -1.11
C ASP A 84 19.02 -9.61 -0.91
N ILE A 85 18.50 -10.48 -0.05
CA ILE A 85 17.07 -10.52 0.29
C ILE A 85 16.69 -9.33 1.18
N ALA A 86 17.56 -8.94 2.12
CA ALA A 86 17.36 -7.74 2.93
C ALA A 86 17.25 -6.48 2.04
N ALA A 87 18.16 -6.34 1.08
CA ALA A 87 18.15 -5.23 0.11
C ALA A 87 16.89 -5.25 -0.78
N LEU A 88 16.40 -6.44 -1.15
CA LEU A 88 15.16 -6.58 -1.91
C LEU A 88 13.95 -6.05 -1.13
N TYR A 89 13.79 -6.45 0.13
CA TYR A 89 12.70 -5.92 0.98
C TYR A 89 12.87 -4.43 1.32
N ALA A 90 14.11 -3.93 1.42
CA ALA A 90 14.38 -2.50 1.58
C ALA A 90 13.85 -1.69 0.37
N LYS A 91 14.07 -2.17 -0.86
CA LYS A 91 13.53 -1.57 -2.08
C LYS A 91 11.99 -1.54 -2.06
N TYR A 92 11.35 -2.61 -1.61
CA TYR A 92 9.88 -2.68 -1.51
C TYR A 92 9.34 -1.72 -0.45
N HIS A 93 9.98 -1.68 0.72
CA HIS A 93 9.63 -0.76 1.79
C HIS A 93 9.67 0.70 1.29
N LEU A 94 10.77 1.11 0.65
CA LEU A 94 10.93 2.48 0.13
C LEU A 94 9.89 2.80 -0.93
N THR A 95 9.64 1.87 -1.86
CA THR A 95 8.66 2.08 -2.94
C THR A 95 7.24 2.19 -2.41
N LYS A 96 6.83 1.31 -1.47
CA LYS A 96 5.53 1.40 -0.80
C LYS A 96 5.39 2.68 0.02
N THR A 97 6.45 3.11 0.71
CA THR A 97 6.45 4.39 1.44
C THR A 97 6.23 5.58 0.50
N ALA A 98 6.88 5.60 -0.67
CA ALA A 98 6.63 6.63 -1.68
C ALA A 98 5.17 6.61 -2.19
N LEU A 99 4.57 5.43 -2.37
CA LEU A 99 3.15 5.30 -2.71
C LEU A 99 2.23 5.77 -1.56
N ALA A 100 2.57 5.47 -0.31
CA ALA A 100 1.81 5.91 0.86
C ALA A 100 1.76 7.44 0.98
N VAL A 101 2.87 8.13 0.71
CA VAL A 101 2.91 9.61 0.65
C VAL A 101 1.93 10.12 -0.40
N ARG A 102 1.93 9.54 -1.60
CA ARG A 102 1.02 9.92 -2.68
C ARG A 102 -0.45 9.65 -2.35
N ILE A 103 -0.75 8.55 -1.64
CA ILE A 103 -2.10 8.23 -1.15
C ILE A 103 -2.56 9.30 -0.15
N LEU A 104 -1.68 9.69 0.79
CA LEU A 104 -1.97 10.74 1.77
C LEU A 104 -2.25 12.09 1.11
N GLU A 105 -1.41 12.50 0.16
CA GLU A 105 -1.60 13.73 -0.63
C GLU A 105 -2.95 13.71 -1.35
N MET A 106 -3.27 12.61 -2.03
CA MET A 106 -4.56 12.46 -2.70
C MET A 106 -5.74 12.56 -1.73
N ASN A 107 -5.68 11.88 -0.58
CA ASN A 107 -6.75 11.90 0.41
C ASN A 107 -6.98 13.30 0.98
N LYS A 108 -5.91 14.09 1.16
CA LYS A 108 -6.01 15.50 1.54
C LYS A 108 -6.64 16.34 0.43
N ASP A 109 -6.13 16.24 -0.80
CA ASP A 109 -6.62 17.00 -1.96
C ASP A 109 -8.10 16.74 -2.26
N LYS A 110 -8.57 15.51 -2.00
CA LYS A 110 -9.95 15.08 -2.25
C LYS A 110 -10.90 15.30 -1.06
N GLY A 111 -10.39 15.70 0.09
CA GLY A 111 -11.18 15.80 1.32
C GLY A 111 -11.69 14.45 1.82
N TRP A 112 -11.01 13.35 1.48
CA TRP A 112 -11.36 11.99 1.94
C TRP A 112 -10.64 11.61 3.23
N LEU A 113 -9.63 12.38 3.63
CA LEU A 113 -8.94 12.17 4.89
C LEU A 113 -9.86 12.53 6.06
N ILE A 114 -10.17 11.54 6.90
CA ILE A 114 -10.82 11.78 8.19
C ILE A 114 -9.74 12.29 9.17
N PRO A 115 -9.81 13.54 9.64
CA PRO A 115 -8.78 14.08 10.51
C PRO A 115 -8.82 13.39 11.88
N PRO A 116 -7.66 13.00 12.43
CA PRO A 116 -7.60 12.56 13.83
C PRO A 116 -7.84 13.75 14.76
N PRO A 117 -8.07 13.50 16.07
CA PRO A 117 -8.04 14.55 17.07
C PRO A 117 -6.76 15.38 16.97
N LEU A 118 -6.91 16.70 16.84
CA LEU A 118 -5.78 17.61 16.68
C LEU A 118 -5.24 18.01 18.06
N GLN A 119 -3.92 17.92 18.22
CA GLN A 119 -3.27 18.44 19.42
C GLN A 119 -3.39 19.97 19.44
N LEU A 120 -4.11 20.49 20.43
CA LEU A 120 -4.20 21.94 20.66
C LEU A 120 -2.92 22.40 21.37
N LYS A 121 -2.20 23.36 20.78
CA LYS A 121 -1.14 24.07 21.50
C LYS A 121 -1.79 24.88 22.62
N ARG A 122 -1.64 24.43 23.87
CA ARG A 122 -2.03 25.22 25.03
C ARG A 122 -0.98 26.32 25.24
N PRO A 123 -1.37 27.57 25.55
CA PRO A 123 -0.40 28.59 25.93
C PRO A 123 0.47 28.07 27.09
N GLU A 124 1.78 28.33 27.02
CA GLU A 124 2.65 27.99 28.15
C GLU A 124 2.20 28.79 29.39
N PRO A 125 2.14 28.17 30.58
CA PRO A 125 1.84 28.89 31.79
C PRO A 125 2.92 29.93 32.02
N VAL A 126 2.52 31.21 32.04
CA VAL A 126 3.41 32.32 32.37
C VAL A 126 3.71 32.20 33.87
N ASN A 127 4.91 31.72 34.22
CA ASN A 127 5.55 31.69 35.54
C ASN A 127 4.62 31.67 36.77
N ALA A 128 4.46 30.49 37.39
CA ALA A 128 3.95 30.37 38.77
C ALA A 128 5.02 30.73 39.79
#